data_AF-A0A2K0VVH6-F1
#
_entry.id   AF-A0A2K0VVH6-F1
#
_cell.length_a   1.000
_cell.length_b   1.000
_cell.length_c   1.000
_cell.angle_alpha   90.00
_cell.angle_beta   90.00
_cell.angle_gamma   90.00
#
_symmetry.space_group_name_H-M   'P 1'
#
loop_
_entity.id
_entity.type
_entity.pdbx_description
1 polymer ?
#
loop_
_entity_poly.entity_id
_entity_poly.type
_entity_poly.pdbx_seq_one_letter_code
_entity_poly.pdbx_strand_id
1 'polypeptide(L)'
;MAGIGKTALMDHLCTWWKASGMIEDAIHISLSLSEPFNKDNMLQQLQSHFVPNSSQGSDTSPLYEHFESHKCLIIIDDLDSANFNRQQGQFMNLTSKLSKSGALVILASRKRE
;
A
#
# COMPACT_ATOMS: atom_id res chain seq x y z
N MET A 1 13.83 19.36 6.56
CA MET A 1 12.96 19.33 7.75
C MET A 1 12.35 17.94 7.89
N ALA A 2 12.64 17.22 8.97
CA ALA A 2 12.07 15.90 9.24
C ALA A 2 10.91 16.02 10.24
N GLY A 3 9.75 15.43 9.93
CA GLY A 3 8.63 15.30 10.87
C GLY A 3 7.51 16.36 10.78
N ILE A 4 6.98 16.65 9.59
CA ILE A 4 5.80 17.54 9.42
C ILE A 4 4.47 16.82 9.79
N GLY A 5 4.53 15.59 10.30
CA GLY A 5 3.35 14.82 10.70
C GLY A 5 2.56 14.20 9.55
N LYS A 6 3.15 14.06 8.35
CA LYS A 6 2.51 13.42 7.19
C LYS A 6 2.04 12.00 7.49
N THR A 7 2.92 11.17 8.07
CA THR A 7 2.58 9.81 8.49
C THR A 7 1.44 9.80 9.51
N ALA A 8 1.53 10.64 10.54
CA ALA A 8 0.45 10.78 11.54
C ALA A 8 -0.88 11.23 10.91
N LEU A 9 -0.84 12.15 9.94
CA LEU A 9 -2.02 12.56 9.18
C LEU A 9 -2.60 11.39 8.37
N MET A 10 -1.77 10.59 7.72
CA MET A 10 -2.22 9.41 6.97
C MET A 10 -2.87 8.38 7.91
N ASP A 11 -2.28 8.12 9.08
CA ASP A 11 -2.85 7.23 10.09
C ASP A 11 -4.20 7.73 10.63
N HIS A 12 -4.31 9.04 10.87
CA HIS A 12 -5.56 9.67 11.28
C HIS A 12 -6.63 9.61 10.18
N LEU A 13 -6.26 9.83 8.91
CA LEU A 13 -7.18 9.71 7.78
C LEU A 13 -7.71 8.28 7.64
N CYS A 14 -6.84 7.26 7.76
CA CYS A 14 -7.25 5.85 7.80
C CYS A 14 -8.28 5.61 8.90
N THR A 15 -8.03 6.14 10.11
CA THR A 15 -8.93 5.99 11.26
C THR A 15 -10.28 6.66 11.02
N TRP A 16 -10.29 7.89 10.51
CA TRP A 16 -11.53 8.64 10.26
C TRP A 16 -12.36 8.05 9.13
N TRP A 17 -11.73 7.59 8.05
CA TRP A 17 -12.45 6.97 6.94
C TRP A 17 -13.01 5.59 7.31
N LYS A 18 -12.32 4.85 8.19
CA LYS A 18 -12.89 3.63 8.79
C LYS A 18 -14.10 3.98 9.66
N ALA A 19 -13.97 4.98 10.54
CA ALA A 19 -15.06 5.41 11.42
C ALA A 19 -16.29 5.95 10.67
N SER A 20 -16.09 6.54 9.48
CA SER A 20 -17.20 7.03 8.63
C SER A 20 -17.82 5.95 7.74
N GLY A 21 -17.25 4.73 7.69
CA GLY A 21 -17.68 3.67 6.77
C GLY A 21 -17.33 3.95 5.30
N MET A 22 -16.45 4.92 5.02
CA MET A 22 -15.97 5.18 3.67
C MET A 22 -15.01 4.09 3.18
N ILE A 23 -14.22 3.52 4.08
CA ILE A 23 -13.36 2.37 3.85
C ILE A 23 -13.63 1.31 4.91
N GLU A 24 -13.46 0.05 4.55
CA GLU A 24 -13.62 -1.09 5.45
C GLU A 24 -12.27 -1.52 6.01
N ASP A 25 -11.22 -1.46 5.18
CA ASP A 25 -9.87 -1.78 5.62
C ASP A 25 -8.82 -0.84 5.00
N ALA A 26 -7.69 -0.69 5.68
CA ALA A 26 -6.63 0.23 5.34
C ALA A 26 -5.27 -0.30 5.79
N ILE A 27 -4.25 -0.09 4.96
CA ILE A 27 -2.85 -0.32 5.30
C ILE A 27 -1.98 0.87 4.90
N HIS A 28 -1.01 1.20 5.74
CA HIS A 28 0.06 2.15 5.45
C HIS A 28 1.40 1.41 5.30
N ILE A 29 2.08 1.64 4.19
CA ILE A 29 3.37 1.03 3.83
C ILE A 29 4.36 2.17 3.57
N SER A 30 5.40 2.29 4.40
CA SER A 30 6.51 3.22 4.16
C SER A 30 7.62 2.53 3.36
N LEU A 31 8.07 3.16 2.28
CA LEU A 31 9.18 2.67 1.47
C LEU A 31 10.52 3.10 2.06
N SER A 32 11.47 2.16 2.13
CA SER A 32 12.80 2.41 2.68
C SER A 32 13.83 2.82 1.62
N LEU A 33 14.78 3.67 2.04
CA LEU A 33 16.02 3.98 1.33
C LEU A 33 17.04 2.84 1.43
N SER A 34 17.03 2.10 2.54
CA SER A 34 18.06 1.09 2.86
C SER A 34 17.84 -0.22 2.12
N GLU A 35 16.60 -0.54 1.77
CA GLU A 35 16.24 -1.81 1.15
C GLU A 35 15.71 -1.60 -0.26
N PRO A 36 16.20 -2.34 -1.26
CA PRO A 36 15.60 -2.37 -2.59
C PRO A 36 14.11 -2.70 -2.51
N PHE A 37 13.30 -1.99 -3.29
CA PHE A 37 11.92 -2.40 -3.51
C PHE A 37 11.87 -3.86 -3.97
N ASN A 38 10.96 -4.63 -3.37
CA ASN A 38 10.68 -6.00 -3.75
C ASN A 38 9.16 -6.19 -3.82
N LYS A 39 8.68 -6.48 -5.03
CA LYS A 39 7.26 -6.70 -5.33
C LYS A 39 6.66 -7.83 -4.49
N ASP A 40 7.37 -8.93 -4.31
CA ASP A 40 6.85 -10.12 -3.63
C ASP A 40 6.72 -9.89 -2.13
N ASN A 41 7.67 -9.17 -1.52
CA ASN A 41 7.58 -8.74 -0.13
C ASN A 41 6.36 -7.84 0.10
N MET A 42 6.13 -6.88 -0.81
CA MET A 42 4.96 -5.99 -0.71
C MET A 42 3.64 -6.77 -0.86
N LEU A 43 3.56 -7.73 -1.78
CA LEU A 43 2.39 -8.59 -1.94
C LEU A 43 2.13 -9.45 -0.70
N GLN A 44 3.17 -10.01 -0.10
CA GLN A 44 3.06 -10.76 1.16
C GLN A 44 2.56 -9.89 2.32
N GLN A 45 3.05 -8.66 2.42
CA GLN A 45 2.57 -7.70 3.41
C GLN A 45 1.08 -7.37 3.21
N LEU A 46 0.65 -7.18 1.95
CA LEU A 46 -0.76 -6.95 1.63
C LEU A 46 -1.63 -8.19 1.94
N GLN A 47 -1.18 -9.38 1.56
CA GLN A 47 -1.89 -10.63 1.84
C GLN A 47 -2.04 -10.88 3.34
N SER A 48 -0.96 -10.75 4.10
CA SER A 48 -1.00 -10.97 5.56
C SER A 48 -1.89 -9.97 6.29
N HIS A 49 -2.05 -8.76 5.76
CA HIS A 49 -2.95 -7.74 6.30
C HIS A 49 -4.42 -7.98 5.94
N PHE A 50 -4.75 -8.04 4.65
CA PHE A 50 -6.15 -8.09 4.19
C PHE A 50 -6.75 -9.50 4.21
N VAL A 51 -5.92 -10.53 4.06
CA VAL A 51 -6.36 -11.93 3.97
C VAL A 51 -5.46 -12.83 4.84
N PRO A 52 -5.43 -12.64 6.18
CA PRO A 52 -4.47 -13.29 7.08
C PRO A 52 -4.56 -14.82 7.11
N ASN A 53 -5.69 -15.39 6.69
CA ASN A 53 -5.92 -16.84 6.64
C ASN A 53 -5.65 -17.45 5.26
N SER A 54 -5.23 -16.64 4.27
CA SER A 54 -4.84 -17.16 2.96
C SER A 54 -3.55 -17.99 3.11
N SER A 55 -3.51 -19.14 2.44
CA SER A 55 -2.31 -19.97 2.42
C SER A 55 -1.14 -19.15 1.89
N GLN A 56 -0.04 -19.08 2.65
CA GLN A 56 1.23 -18.48 2.20
C GLN A 56 1.73 -19.22 0.97
N GLY A 57 1.29 -18.77 -0.19
CA GLY A 57 1.63 -19.34 -1.49
C GLY A 57 1.70 -18.23 -2.53
N SER A 58 2.16 -18.56 -3.73
CA SER A 58 2.26 -17.60 -4.84
C SER A 58 0.90 -17.11 -5.37
N ASP A 59 -0.21 -17.62 -4.83
CA ASP A 59 -1.55 -17.26 -5.27
C ASP A 59 -2.02 -15.95 -4.63
N THR A 60 -2.09 -14.90 -5.45
CA THR A 60 -2.58 -13.58 -5.07
C THR A 60 -4.06 -13.37 -5.34
N SER A 61 -4.77 -14.37 -5.89
CA SER A 61 -6.19 -14.24 -6.25
C SER A 61 -7.09 -13.84 -5.06
N PRO A 62 -6.93 -14.42 -3.85
CA PRO A 62 -7.75 -14.03 -2.69
C PRO A 62 -7.59 -12.56 -2.30
N LEU A 63 -6.41 -11.97 -2.51
CA LEU A 63 -6.16 -10.57 -2.23
C LEU A 63 -6.96 -9.66 -3.17
N TYR A 64 -6.96 -9.97 -4.46
CA TYR A 64 -7.70 -9.18 -5.45
C TYR A 64 -9.21 -9.35 -5.31
N GLU A 65 -9.71 -10.57 -5.05
CA GLU A 65 -11.12 -10.82 -4.75
C GLU A 65 -11.60 -10.06 -3.50
N HIS A 66 -10.72 -9.93 -2.50
CA HIS A 66 -11.01 -9.12 -1.32
C HIS A 66 -11.23 -7.65 -1.69
N PHE A 67 -10.37 -7.07 -2.55
CA PHE A 67 -10.51 -5.68 -3.01
C PHE A 67 -11.74 -5.43 -3.88
N GLU A 68 -12.22 -6.44 -4.60
CA GLU A 68 -13.46 -6.33 -5.37
C GLU A 68 -14.70 -6.26 -4.47
N SER A 69 -14.61 -6.84 -3.26
CA SER A 69 -15.74 -6.96 -2.34
C SER A 69 -15.73 -5.92 -1.20
N HIS A 70 -14.56 -5.33 -0.89
CA HIS A 70 -14.38 -4.43 0.24
C HIS A 70 -13.74 -3.10 -0.19
N LYS A 71 -14.17 -2.01 0.43
CA LYS A 71 -13.56 -0.69 0.19
C LYS A 71 -12.21 -0.60 0.91
N CYS A 72 -11.13 -0.95 0.21
CA CYS A 72 -9.79 -0.98 0.79
C CYS A 72 -8.96 0.27 0.43
N LEU A 73 -8.18 0.76 1.40
CA LEU A 73 -7.19 1.81 1.21
C LEU A 73 -5.77 1.26 1.35
N ILE A 74 -4.89 1.62 0.43
CA ILE A 74 -3.47 1.31 0.47
C ILE A 74 -2.70 2.62 0.33
N ILE A 75 -2.03 3.04 1.39
CA ILE A 75 -1.15 4.22 1.38
C ILE A 75 0.29 3.74 1.25
N ILE A 76 0.97 4.17 0.19
CA ILE A 76 2.39 3.91 -0.04
C ILE A 76 3.13 5.24 0.14
N ASP A 77 3.90 5.36 1.20
CA ASP A 77 4.59 6.58 1.60
C ASP A 77 6.10 6.52 1.32
N ASP A 78 6.75 7.68 1.45
CA ASP A 78 8.18 7.88 1.24
C ASP A 78 8.68 7.48 -0.16
N LEU A 79 7.86 7.72 -1.19
CA LEU A 79 8.20 7.41 -2.58
C LEU A 79 9.51 8.10 -3.04
N ASP A 80 9.84 9.27 -2.49
CA ASP A 80 11.11 9.98 -2.74
C ASP A 80 12.36 9.24 -2.24
N SER A 81 12.17 8.36 -1.25
CA SER A 81 13.19 7.54 -0.60
C SER A 81 13.23 6.11 -1.17
N ALA A 82 12.29 5.73 -2.03
CA ALA A 82 12.21 4.36 -2.52
C ALA A 82 13.40 4.00 -3.43
N ASN A 83 14.12 2.93 -3.07
CA ASN A 83 15.16 2.36 -3.93
C ASN A 83 14.57 1.36 -4.94
N PHE A 84 14.07 1.88 -6.07
CA PHE A 84 13.43 1.05 -7.09
C PHE A 84 14.40 0.22 -7.96
N ASN A 85 15.69 0.57 -8.04
CA ASN A 85 16.63 -0.04 -8.99
C ASN A 85 16.01 -0.19 -10.40
N ARG A 86 15.93 -1.42 -10.94
CA ARG A 86 15.28 -1.76 -12.22
C ARG A 86 13.81 -2.22 -12.07
N GLN A 87 13.24 -2.13 -10.87
CA GLN A 87 11.89 -2.60 -10.53
C GLN A 87 10.81 -1.52 -10.58
N GLN A 88 11.12 -0.29 -11.00
CA GLN A 88 10.11 0.78 -11.11
C GLN A 88 8.90 0.35 -11.96
N GLY A 89 9.11 -0.35 -13.08
CA GLY A 89 8.02 -0.89 -13.90
C GLY A 89 7.18 -1.94 -13.17
N GLN A 90 7.80 -2.76 -12.32
CA GLN A 90 7.08 -3.75 -11.50
C GLN A 90 6.24 -3.07 -10.42
N PHE A 91 6.78 -2.02 -9.77
CA PHE A 91 6.05 -1.21 -8.82
C PHE A 91 4.81 -0.56 -9.47
N MET A 92 4.99 0.11 -10.62
CA MET A 92 3.87 0.73 -11.35
C MET A 92 2.83 -0.29 -11.81
N ASN A 93 3.28 -1.47 -12.27
CA ASN A 93 2.36 -2.54 -12.64
C ASN A 93 1.58 -3.09 -11.44
N LEU A 94 2.23 -3.21 -10.27
CA LEU A 94 1.58 -3.65 -9.04
C LEU A 94 0.54 -2.62 -8.59
N THR A 95 0.91 -1.35 -8.44
CA THR A 95 -0.03 -0.30 -8.01
C THR A 95 -1.21 -0.15 -8.98
N SER A 96 -0.97 -0.27 -10.29
CA SER A 96 -2.03 -0.30 -11.30
C SER A 96 -2.97 -1.50 -11.11
N LYS A 97 -2.45 -2.70 -10.85
CA LYS A 97 -3.27 -3.90 -10.61
C LYS A 97 -4.11 -3.75 -9.35
N LEU A 98 -3.51 -3.32 -8.24
CA LEU A 98 -4.22 -3.06 -6.98
C LEU A 98 -5.40 -2.09 -7.20
N SER A 99 -5.15 -0.99 -7.90
CA SER A 99 -6.20 -0.01 -8.21
C SER A 99 -7.30 -0.57 -9.12
N LYS A 100 -6.95 -1.35 -10.15
CA LYS A 100 -7.92 -1.99 -11.05
C LYS A 100 -8.80 -3.02 -10.36
N SER A 101 -8.31 -3.64 -9.30
CA SER A 101 -9.07 -4.59 -8.47
C SER A 101 -9.96 -3.91 -7.43
N GLY A 102 -10.05 -2.58 -7.41
CA GLY A 102 -10.99 -1.85 -6.53
C GLY A 102 -10.35 -1.15 -5.33
N ALA A 103 -9.06 -1.36 -5.06
CA ALA A 103 -8.38 -0.67 -3.95
C ALA A 103 -8.11 0.81 -4.28
N LEU A 104 -8.32 1.70 -3.31
CA LEU A 104 -7.83 3.08 -3.38
C LEU A 104 -6.34 3.09 -3.04
N VAL A 105 -5.48 3.43 -4.01
CA VAL A 105 -4.03 3.49 -3.82
C VAL A 105 -3.56 4.95 -3.76
N ILE A 106 -3.01 5.36 -2.62
CA ILE A 106 -2.42 6.69 -2.43
C ILE A 106 -0.90 6.56 -2.48
N LEU A 107 -0.27 7.26 -3.43
CA LEU A 107 1.18 7.37 -3.52
C LEU A 107 1.61 8.70 -2.91
N ALA A 108 2.36 8.64 -1.82
CA ALA A 108 2.77 9.81 -1.08
C ALA A 108 4.30 9.99 -1.18
N SER A 109 4.73 11.18 -1.58
CA SER A 109 6.14 11.57 -1.66
C SER A 109 6.34 12.88 -0.91
N ARG A 110 7.56 13.17 -0.48
CA ARG A 110 7.94 14.55 -0.15
C ARG A 110 8.23 15.32 -1.45
N LYS A 111 7.92 16.62 -1.45
CA LYS A 111 8.37 17.52 -2.52
C LYS A 111 9.88 17.71 -2.33
N ARG A 112 10.68 17.45 -3.38
CA ARG A 112 12.10 17.84 -3.38
C ARG A 112 12.15 19.36 -3.57
N GLU A 113 12.76 20.06 -2.62
CA GLU A 113 13.06 21.50 -2.73
C GLU A 113 14.17 21.74 -3.75
#